data_AF-A0A4Y7K9I2-F1
#
_entry.id   AF-A0A4Y7K9I2-F1
#
_cell.length_a   1.000
_cell.length_b   1.000
_cell.length_c   1.000
_cell.angle_alpha   90.00
_cell.angle_beta   90.00
_cell.angle_gamma   90.00
#
_symmetry.space_group_name_H-M   'P 1'
#
loop_
_entity.id
_entity.type
_entity.pdbx_description
1 polymer ?
#
loop_
_entity_poly.entity_id
_entity_poly.type
_entity_poly.pdbx_seq_one_letter_code
_entity_poly.pdbx_strand_id
1 'polypeptide(L)'
;MGNMVDYWQTLEFKQSGARNTENREQLTGHHTFGSKSFMRHAYEIEVETNQPATRMDIYGRTYNKSDAGKEKFQLDGDSYSQTIGPDKRGRYRGVGNRIKPKKRSRGESSSTSNTDDMLKELQEHIVVIDQDREELRKVNESLIKSNEETNKKMDKLLEIFQLISPNHLEWS
;
A
#
# COMPACT_ATOMS: atom_id res chain seq x y z
N MET A 1 -22.65 43.40 24.31
CA MET A 1 -22.49 41.93 24.12
C MET A 1 -22.74 41.30 25.49
N GLY A 2 -23.78 40.49 25.64
CA GLY A 2 -24.20 39.97 26.95
C GLY A 2 -23.19 39.00 27.55
N ASN A 3 -23.16 38.92 28.88
CA ASN A 3 -22.33 37.98 29.63
C ASN A 3 -22.68 36.54 29.18
N MET A 4 -21.66 35.71 28.96
CA MET A 4 -21.83 34.34 28.50
C MET A 4 -22.58 33.47 29.50
N VAL A 5 -22.48 33.79 30.79
CA VAL A 5 -23.25 33.12 31.84
C VAL A 5 -24.75 33.36 31.67
N ASP A 6 -25.14 34.60 31.36
CA ASP A 6 -26.54 34.98 31.15
C ASP A 6 -27.09 34.31 29.88
N TYR A 7 -26.27 34.23 28.82
CA TYR A 7 -26.61 33.52 27.59
C TYR A 7 -26.94 32.03 27.84
N TRP A 8 -26.17 31.33 28.68
CA TRP A 8 -26.45 29.92 29.00
C TRP A 8 -27.71 29.72 29.84
N GLN A 9 -28.13 30.75 30.57
CA GLN A 9 -29.37 30.71 31.35
C GLN A 9 -30.61 30.98 30.50
N THR A 10 -30.46 31.48 29.28
CA THR A 10 -31.57 31.74 28.35
C THR A 10 -32.37 30.47 28.05
N LEU A 11 -33.66 30.67 27.83
CA LEU A 11 -34.58 29.59 27.47
C LEU A 11 -34.17 28.93 26.14
N GLU A 12 -33.71 29.73 25.17
CA GLU A 12 -33.29 29.24 23.86
C GLU A 12 -32.09 28.29 23.93
N PHE A 13 -31.10 28.61 24.77
CA PHE A 13 -29.93 27.75 24.96
C PHE A 13 -30.32 26.44 25.65
N LYS A 14 -31.16 26.52 26.69
CA LYS A 14 -31.69 25.33 27.39
C LYS A 14 -32.50 24.42 26.47
N GLN A 15 -33.39 24.99 25.64
CA GLN A 15 -34.16 24.25 24.64
C GLN A 15 -33.26 23.61 23.58
N SER A 16 -32.22 24.32 23.14
CA SER A 16 -31.23 23.77 22.20
C SER A 16 -30.43 22.64 22.82
N GLY A 17 -30.08 22.75 24.10
CA GLY A 17 -29.47 21.67 24.89
C GLY A 17 -30.36 20.44 24.98
N ALA A 18 -31.62 20.60 25.37
CA ALA A 18 -32.60 19.51 25.44
C ALA A 18 -32.77 18.81 24.08
N ARG A 19 -32.96 19.58 23.00
CA ARG A 19 -33.04 19.06 21.64
C ARG A 19 -31.78 18.29 21.22
N ASN A 20 -30.60 18.75 21.63
CA ASN A 20 -29.34 18.07 21.36
C ASN A 20 -29.19 16.76 22.14
N THR A 21 -29.68 16.69 23.37
CA THR A 21 -29.74 15.46 24.16
C THR A 21 -30.67 14.44 23.50
N GLU A 22 -31.90 14.82 23.16
CA GLU A 22 -32.86 13.97 22.44
C GLU A 22 -32.28 13.49 21.09
N ASN A 23 -31.61 14.38 20.34
CA ASN A 23 -30.96 14.01 19.09
C ASN A 23 -29.85 12.96 19.31
N ARG A 24 -29.11 13.02 20.43
CA ARG A 24 -28.05 12.06 20.76
C ARG A 24 -28.61 10.71 21.18
N GLU A 25 -29.71 10.70 21.93
CA GLU A 25 -30.41 9.46 22.33
C GLU A 25 -30.94 8.69 21.13
N GLN A 26 -31.37 9.40 20.08
CA GLN A 26 -31.82 8.81 18.82
C GLN A 26 -30.67 8.34 17.90
N LEU A 27 -29.40 8.55 18.28
CA LEU A 27 -28.27 8.03 17.53
C LEU A 27 -28.11 6.52 17.82
N THR A 28 -28.49 5.70 16.84
CA THR A 28 -28.25 4.25 16.87
C THR A 28 -26.79 3.87 16.62
N GLY A 29 -25.94 4.85 16.32
CA GLY A 29 -24.50 4.66 16.13
C GLY A 29 -23.79 4.63 17.48
N HIS A 30 -23.08 3.53 17.77
CA HIS A 30 -22.18 3.45 18.91
C HIS A 30 -21.07 4.50 18.75
N HIS A 31 -21.21 5.64 19.44
CA HIS A 31 -20.14 6.61 19.50
C HIS A 31 -19.05 6.03 20.40
N THR A 32 -17.90 5.68 19.84
CA THR A 32 -16.69 5.43 20.62
C THR A 32 -16.25 6.77 21.20
N PHE A 33 -16.78 7.12 22.37
CA PHE A 33 -16.40 8.33 23.06
C PHE A 33 -14.98 8.17 23.57
N GLY A 34 -14.11 9.12 23.20
CA GLY A 34 -12.73 9.17 23.61
C GLY A 34 -11.94 7.94 23.19
N SER A 35 -11.40 7.95 21.96
CA SER A 35 -10.17 7.17 21.74
C SER A 35 -9.19 7.57 22.84
N LYS A 36 -8.71 6.61 23.64
CA LYS A 36 -7.68 6.86 24.64
C LYS A 36 -6.53 7.60 23.94
N SER A 37 -5.97 8.60 24.60
CA SER A 37 -4.82 9.32 24.03
C SER A 37 -3.62 8.39 23.88
N PHE A 38 -2.70 8.71 22.97
CA PHE A 38 -1.44 7.96 22.86
C PHE A 38 -0.68 7.93 24.19
N MET A 39 -0.73 9.00 24.98
CA MET A 39 -0.15 9.06 26.33
C MET A 39 -0.78 8.05 27.29
N ARG A 40 -2.11 7.87 27.21
CA ARG A 40 -2.80 6.89 28.04
C ARG A 40 -2.43 5.47 27.64
N HIS A 41 -2.29 5.21 26.33
CA HIS A 41 -1.79 3.93 25.84
C HIS A 41 -0.35 3.66 26.27
N ALA A 42 0.53 4.67 26.20
CA ALA A 42 1.91 4.58 26.67
C ALA A 42 1.97 4.19 28.16
N TYR A 43 1.26 4.93 29.01
CA TYR A 43 1.19 4.63 30.44
C TYR A 43 0.66 3.21 30.73
N GLU A 44 -0.39 2.79 30.04
CA GLU A 44 -0.94 1.43 30.21
C GLU A 44 0.07 0.36 29.79
N ILE A 45 0.80 0.58 28.69
CA ILE A 45 1.88 -0.33 28.25
C ILE A 45 3.00 -0.35 29.29
N GLU A 46 3.42 0.78 29.82
CA GLU A 46 4.47 0.86 30.85
C GLU A 46 4.11 0.13 32.13
N VAL A 47 2.86 0.25 32.57
CA VAL A 47 2.34 -0.50 33.72
C VAL A 47 2.27 -2.00 33.43
N GLU A 48 1.91 -2.40 32.21
CA GLU A 48 1.80 -3.80 31.81
C GLU A 48 3.17 -4.48 31.63
N THR A 49 4.15 -3.81 31.03
CA THR A 49 5.46 -4.38 30.68
C THR A 49 6.56 -4.02 31.67
N ASN A 50 6.33 -3.08 32.59
CA ASN A 50 7.33 -2.46 33.45
C ASN A 50 8.54 -1.91 32.68
N GLN A 51 8.32 -1.49 31.43
CA GLN A 51 9.32 -0.93 30.53
C GLN A 51 8.74 0.31 29.84
N PRO A 52 9.55 1.34 29.54
CA PRO A 52 9.07 2.53 28.83
C PRO A 52 8.43 2.14 27.50
N ALA A 53 7.25 2.70 27.19
CA ALA A 53 6.50 2.31 26.00
C ALA A 53 7.17 2.85 24.73
N THR A 54 7.46 1.97 23.78
CA THR A 54 8.01 2.37 22.48
C THR A 54 6.89 2.86 21.56
N ARG A 55 7.21 3.73 20.59
CA ARG A 55 6.27 4.17 19.54
C ARG A 55 5.60 2.98 18.84
N MET A 56 6.33 1.89 18.60
CA MET A 56 5.81 0.68 17.98
C MET A 56 4.76 -0.03 18.84
N ASP A 57 4.95 -0.03 20.16
CA ASP A 57 3.99 -0.63 21.10
C ASP A 57 2.68 0.15 21.11
N ILE A 58 2.77 1.48 21.14
CA ILE A 58 1.62 2.38 21.07
C ILE A 58 0.93 2.27 19.71
N TYR A 59 1.69 2.22 18.62
CA TYR A 59 1.18 2.08 17.26
C TYR A 59 0.46 0.74 17.08
N GLY A 60 1.09 -0.37 17.48
CA GLY A 60 0.46 -1.69 17.45
C GLY A 60 -0.84 -1.72 18.25
N ARG A 61 -0.87 -1.13 19.45
CA ARG A 61 -2.07 -1.12 20.30
C ARG A 61 -3.22 -0.25 19.76
N THR A 62 -2.91 0.79 18.99
CA THR A 62 -3.92 1.74 18.46
C THR A 62 -4.40 1.38 17.06
N TYR A 63 -3.56 0.73 16.25
CA TYR A 63 -3.83 0.43 14.84
C TYR A 63 -4.12 -1.05 14.57
N ASN A 64 -3.74 -1.99 15.44
CA ASN A 64 -4.09 -3.40 15.27
C ASN A 64 -5.48 -3.68 15.83
N LYS A 65 -6.52 -3.49 15.01
CA LYS A 65 -7.91 -3.88 15.34
C LYS A 65 -8.32 -5.25 14.79
N SER A 66 -7.37 -6.06 14.32
CA SER A 66 -7.66 -7.39 13.83
C SER A 66 -6.60 -8.38 14.29
N ASP A 67 -7.03 -9.51 14.86
CA ASP A 67 -6.20 -10.67 15.17
C ASP A 67 -5.53 -11.33 13.94
N ALA A 68 -5.72 -10.75 12.75
CA ALA A 68 -5.08 -11.15 11.51
C ALA A 68 -3.84 -10.28 11.25
N GLY A 69 -2.66 -10.80 11.60
CA GLY A 69 -1.38 -10.24 11.12
C GLY A 69 -0.43 -9.80 12.23
N LYS A 70 0.05 -10.76 13.04
CA LYS A 70 1.26 -10.58 13.85
C LYS A 70 2.49 -10.65 12.95
N GLU A 71 2.66 -9.67 12.06
CA GLU A 71 3.94 -9.49 11.37
C GLU A 71 4.56 -8.18 11.87
N LYS A 72 5.77 -8.27 12.42
CA LYS A 72 6.47 -7.13 13.00
C LYS A 72 6.86 -6.19 11.86
N PHE A 73 6.19 -5.04 11.77
CA PHE A 73 6.58 -3.96 10.86
C PHE A 73 7.96 -3.44 11.26
N GLN A 74 8.99 -3.78 10.48
CA GLN A 74 10.32 -3.22 10.60
C GLN A 74 10.37 -1.98 9.69
N LEU A 75 10.03 -0.83 10.28
CA LEU A 75 10.01 0.47 9.62
C LEU A 75 11.32 1.19 9.92
N ASP A 76 12.41 0.84 9.26
CA ASP A 76 13.59 1.70 9.25
C ASP A 76 14.18 1.80 7.83
N GLY A 77 14.16 3.02 7.28
CA GLY A 77 15.07 3.44 6.22
C GLY A 77 14.55 3.52 4.78
N ASP A 78 13.29 3.23 4.47
CA ASP A 78 12.82 3.24 3.07
C ASP A 78 12.39 4.64 2.57
N SER A 79 12.45 4.81 1.25
CA SER A 79 12.12 6.04 0.51
C SER A 79 10.66 6.50 0.66
N TYR A 80 9.79 5.63 1.17
CA TYR A 80 8.36 5.82 1.38
C TYR A 80 8.08 6.61 2.67
N SER A 81 8.93 6.42 3.69
CA SER A 81 8.89 7.15 4.97
C SER A 81 9.26 8.65 4.87
N GLN A 82 9.90 9.07 3.77
CA GLN A 82 10.26 10.47 3.52
C GLN A 82 9.21 11.27 2.74
N THR A 83 8.28 10.60 2.03
CA THR A 83 7.34 11.25 1.11
C THR A 83 5.87 11.13 1.52
N ILE A 84 5.52 10.20 2.43
CA ILE A 84 4.17 10.09 2.98
C ILE A 84 4.11 10.73 4.37
N GLY A 85 3.64 11.97 4.43
CA GLY A 85 2.79 12.36 5.56
C GLY A 85 1.52 11.50 5.49
N PRO A 86 1.05 10.88 6.59
CA PRO A 86 -0.14 10.05 6.53
C PRO A 86 -1.28 10.88 5.97
N ASP A 87 -1.83 10.49 4.82
CA ASP A 87 -3.04 11.06 4.26
C ASP A 87 -4.10 11.06 5.37
N LYS A 88 -4.31 12.23 5.97
CA LYS A 88 -5.29 12.42 7.04
C LYS A 88 -6.63 12.46 6.33
N ARG A 89 -7.28 11.29 6.17
CA ARG A 89 -8.69 11.19 5.79
C ARG A 89 -9.47 12.33 6.43
N GLY A 90 -9.82 13.33 5.62
CA GLY A 90 -10.46 14.56 6.08
C GLY A 90 -11.70 14.21 6.87
N ARG A 91 -11.74 14.56 8.15
CA ARG A 91 -12.91 14.32 9.00
C ARG A 91 -13.99 15.33 8.62
N TYR A 92 -15.04 14.89 7.93
CA TYR A 92 -16.24 15.71 7.76
C TYR A 92 -16.86 15.98 9.13
N ARG A 93 -16.77 17.23 9.61
CA ARG A 93 -17.51 17.68 10.79
C ARG A 93 -18.85 18.21 10.31
N GLY A 94 -19.87 17.38 10.39
CA GLY A 94 -21.25 17.86 10.32
C GLY A 94 -21.55 18.68 11.58
N VAL A 95 -21.32 19.98 11.53
CA VAL A 95 -21.94 20.91 12.47
C VAL A 95 -23.45 20.86 12.23
N GLY A 96 -24.19 20.66 13.31
CA GLY A 96 -25.59 20.23 13.28
C GLY A 96 -26.47 21.12 12.41
N ASN A 97 -27.26 20.46 11.55
CA ASN A 97 -28.49 20.99 10.97
C ASN A 97 -29.37 19.86 10.38
N ARG A 98 -29.47 18.71 11.07
CA ARG A 98 -30.38 17.60 10.71
C ARG A 98 -30.30 17.08 9.26
N ILE A 99 -29.28 17.45 8.48
CA ILE A 99 -29.05 16.87 7.15
C ILE A 99 -28.41 15.50 7.37
N LYS A 100 -29.20 14.45 7.22
CA LYS A 100 -28.67 13.10 7.05
C LYS A 100 -28.25 12.94 5.58
N PRO A 101 -27.00 12.58 5.26
CA PRO A 101 -26.66 12.20 3.90
C PRO A 101 -27.51 10.98 3.54
N LYS A 102 -28.30 11.07 2.45
CA LYS A 102 -29.24 10.02 2.03
C LYS A 102 -28.56 8.71 1.64
N LYS A 103 -27.23 8.68 1.56
CA LYS A 103 -26.43 7.45 1.41
C LYS A 103 -25.18 7.59 2.26
N ARG A 104 -24.85 6.56 3.04
CA ARG A 104 -23.46 6.37 3.48
C ARG A 104 -22.69 6.06 2.19
N SER A 105 -22.05 7.05 1.57
CA SER A 105 -21.00 6.71 0.61
C SER A 105 -19.88 6.10 1.44
N ARG A 106 -19.90 4.77 1.52
CA ARG A 106 -18.77 4.00 2.01
C ARG A 106 -17.71 4.15 0.92
N GLY A 107 -16.99 5.27 0.93
CA GLY A 107 -15.91 5.56 0.00
C GLY A 107 -16.26 5.20 -1.43
N GLU A 108 -17.18 5.93 -2.06
CA GLU A 108 -17.07 6.08 -3.50
C GLU A 108 -15.89 7.04 -3.68
N SER A 109 -14.69 6.46 -3.75
CA SER A 109 -13.54 7.16 -4.30
C SER A 109 -13.94 7.56 -5.71
N SER A 110 -14.38 8.80 -5.90
CA SER A 110 -14.55 9.37 -7.22
C SER A 110 -13.15 9.61 -7.78
N SER A 111 -12.56 8.55 -8.32
CA SER A 111 -11.34 8.58 -9.11
C SER A 111 -11.52 7.61 -10.27
N THR A 112 -12.63 7.74 -10.98
CA THR A 112 -12.94 6.95 -12.18
C THR A 112 -13.01 7.90 -13.36
N SER A 113 -11.84 8.18 -13.94
CA SER A 113 -11.72 8.54 -15.36
C SER A 113 -10.34 8.16 -15.87
N ASN A 114 -9.28 8.35 -15.06
CA ASN A 114 -7.91 8.12 -15.53
C ASN A 114 -7.35 6.73 -15.18
N THR A 115 -7.91 6.04 -14.17
CA THR A 115 -7.38 4.74 -13.72
C THR A 115 -7.68 3.62 -14.69
N ASP A 116 -8.86 3.64 -15.34
CA ASP A 116 -9.26 2.60 -16.28
C ASP A 116 -8.47 2.71 -17.59
N ASP A 117 -8.24 3.93 -18.07
CA ASP A 117 -7.39 4.18 -19.25
C ASP A 117 -5.94 3.75 -19.00
N MET A 118 -5.38 4.06 -17.82
CA MET A 118 -4.04 3.59 -17.43
C MET A 118 -3.97 2.06 -17.28
N LEU A 119 -5.01 1.41 -16.75
CA LEU A 119 -5.06 -0.05 -16.64
C LEU A 119 -5.09 -0.71 -18.02
N LYS A 120 -5.80 -0.11 -18.97
CA LYS A 120 -5.87 -0.59 -20.35
C LYS A 120 -4.52 -0.43 -21.07
N GLU A 121 -3.88 0.72 -20.92
CA GLU A 121 -2.54 0.97 -21.49
C GLU A 121 -1.49 0.00 -20.91
N LEU A 122 -1.54 -0.26 -19.60
CA LEU A 122 -0.68 -1.26 -18.96
C LEU A 122 -0.94 -2.67 -19.49
N GLN A 123 -2.20 -3.06 -19.70
CA GLN A 123 -2.54 -4.36 -20.29
C GLN A 123 -2.04 -4.49 -21.73
N GLU A 124 -2.20 -3.45 -22.55
CA GLU A 124 -1.69 -3.42 -23.92
C GLU A 124 -0.15 -3.55 -23.94
N HIS A 125 0.55 -2.85 -23.04
CA HIS A 125 2.01 -2.91 -22.95
C HIS A 125 2.52 -4.30 -22.51
N ILE A 126 1.80 -4.99 -21.62
CA ILE A 126 2.15 -6.38 -21.23
C ILE A 126 2.09 -7.32 -22.43
N VAL A 127 1.05 -7.19 -23.27
CA VAL A 127 0.90 -8.03 -24.48
C VAL A 127 2.05 -7.81 -25.46
N VAL A 128 2.49 -6.56 -25.66
CA VAL A 128 3.64 -6.25 -26.53
C VAL A 128 4.93 -6.85 -25.97
N ILE A 129 5.19 -6.71 -24.66
CA ILE A 129 6.37 -7.32 -24.02
C ILE A 129 6.39 -8.84 -24.21
N ASP A 130 5.24 -9.50 -24.09
CA ASP A 130 5.15 -10.95 -24.25
C ASP A 130 5.42 -11.39 -25.70
N GLN A 131 5.01 -10.57 -26.68
CA GLN A 131 5.35 -10.80 -28.10
C GLN A 131 6.85 -10.66 -28.35
N ASP A 132 7.45 -9.56 -27.88
CA ASP A 132 8.89 -9.30 -28.03
C ASP A 132 9.74 -10.41 -27.40
N ARG A 133 9.29 -10.94 -26.24
CA ARG A 133 9.96 -12.07 -25.57
C ARG A 133 9.93 -13.34 -26.42
N GLU A 134 8.83 -13.62 -27.11
CA GLU A 134 8.73 -14.79 -27.98
C GLU A 134 9.54 -14.63 -29.27
N GLU A 135 9.63 -13.42 -29.82
CA GLU A 135 10.51 -13.13 -30.95
C GLU A 135 11.99 -13.31 -30.59
N LEU A 136 12.41 -12.77 -29.45
CA LEU A 136 13.77 -12.98 -28.92
C LEU A 136 14.07 -14.46 -28.69
N ARG A 137 13.07 -15.23 -28.23
CA ARG A 137 13.21 -16.69 -28.07
C ARG A 137 13.51 -17.38 -29.40
N LYS A 138 12.78 -17.04 -30.46
CA LYS A 138 12.99 -17.59 -31.82
C LYS A 138 14.35 -17.21 -32.39
N VAL A 139 14.78 -15.96 -32.20
CA VAL A 139 16.11 -15.49 -32.66
C VAL A 139 17.23 -16.24 -31.92
N ASN A 140 17.08 -16.45 -30.62
CA ASN A 140 18.08 -17.20 -29.86
C ASN A 140 18.15 -18.67 -30.30
N GLU A 141 17.00 -19.31 -30.52
CA GLU A 141 16.94 -20.68 -31.04
C GLU A 141 17.60 -20.83 -32.43
N SER A 142 17.42 -19.85 -33.32
CA SER A 142 18.06 -19.89 -34.65
C SER A 142 19.57 -19.67 -34.57
N LEU A 143 20.03 -18.79 -33.67
CA LEU A 143 21.45 -18.56 -33.43
C LEU A 143 22.15 -19.80 -32.88
N ILE A 144 21.53 -20.49 -31.92
CA ILE A 144 22.04 -21.75 -31.36
C ILE A 144 22.20 -22.79 -32.47
N LYS A 145 21.18 -23.00 -33.31
CA LYS A 145 21.24 -23.95 -34.43
C LYS A 145 22.33 -23.61 -35.43
N SER A 146 22.45 -22.33 -35.79
CA SER A 146 23.51 -21.87 -36.69
C SER A 146 24.90 -22.12 -36.11
N ASN A 147 25.07 -21.87 -34.81
CA ASN A 147 26.33 -22.10 -34.11
C ASN A 147 26.69 -23.61 -34.04
N GLU A 148 25.70 -24.47 -33.77
CA GLU A 148 25.88 -25.92 -33.83
C GLU A 148 26.33 -26.40 -35.22
N GLU A 149 25.75 -25.84 -36.29
CA GLU A 149 26.16 -26.15 -37.67
C GLU A 149 27.58 -25.69 -37.98
N THR A 150 27.98 -24.49 -37.54
CA THR A 150 29.36 -24.00 -37.72
C THR A 150 30.36 -24.86 -36.95
N ASN A 151 30.02 -25.29 -35.73
CA ASN A 151 30.86 -26.18 -34.93
C ASN A 151 31.03 -27.54 -35.63
N LYS A 152 29.95 -28.13 -36.16
CA LYS A 152 30.03 -29.37 -36.94
C LYS A 152 30.93 -29.23 -38.19
N LYS A 153 30.92 -28.07 -38.85
CA LYS A 153 31.83 -27.81 -39.98
C LYS A 153 33.28 -27.71 -39.53
N MET A 154 33.54 -27.05 -38.40
CA MET A 154 34.88 -26.97 -37.80
C MET A 154 35.43 -28.34 -37.41
N ASP A 155 34.61 -29.18 -36.79
CA ASP A 155 35.01 -30.55 -36.41
C ASP A 155 35.42 -31.39 -37.63
N LYS A 156 34.64 -31.31 -38.72
CA LYS A 156 34.98 -31.98 -39.99
C LYS A 156 36.29 -31.47 -40.58
N LEU A 157 36.55 -30.16 -40.51
CA LEU A 157 37.81 -29.59 -40.99
C LEU A 157 39.00 -30.05 -40.14
N LEU A 158 38.84 -30.16 -38.83
CA LEU A 158 39.86 -30.69 -37.93
C LEU A 158 40.16 -32.16 -38.23
N GLU A 159 39.14 -32.97 -38.48
CA GLU A 159 39.29 -34.38 -38.88
C GLU A 159 40.08 -34.50 -40.19
N ILE A 160 39.74 -33.69 -41.20
CA ILE A 160 40.49 -33.64 -42.47
C ILE A 160 41.94 -33.21 -42.26
N PHE A 161 42.19 -32.19 -41.42
CA PHE A 161 43.54 -31.71 -41.14
C PHE A 161 44.41 -32.78 -40.45
N GLN A 162 43.83 -33.53 -39.50
CA GLN A 162 44.49 -34.67 -38.84
C GLN A 162 44.84 -35.79 -39.82
N LEU A 163 43.98 -36.04 -40.82
CA LEU A 163 44.23 -37.05 -41.87
C LEU A 163 45.32 -36.63 -42.88
N ILE A 164 45.39 -35.34 -43.23
CA ILE A 164 46.36 -34.81 -44.20
C ILE A 164 47.74 -34.59 -43.58
N SER A 165 47.81 -34.30 -42.26
CA SER A 165 49.06 -34.06 -41.54
C SER A 165 49.15 -34.97 -40.29
N PRO A 166 49.42 -36.28 -40.44
CA PRO A 166 49.51 -37.20 -39.30
C PRO A 166 50.66 -36.87 -38.34
N ASN A 167 51.67 -36.15 -38.84
CA ASN A 167 52.92 -35.90 -38.13
C ASN A 167 53.24 -34.40 -38.12
N HIS A 168 52.83 -33.70 -37.07
CA HIS A 168 53.53 -32.49 -36.65
C HIS A 168 53.52 -32.36 -35.13
N LEU A 169 54.03 -33.40 -34.46
CA LEU A 169 54.46 -33.37 -33.05
C LEU A 169 55.81 -34.11 -32.91
N GLU A 170 56.75 -33.81 -33.81
CA GLU A 170 58.18 -33.99 -33.57
C GLU A 170 58.91 -32.75 -34.05
N TRP A 171 58.95 -31.71 -33.22
CA TRP A 171 60.02 -30.73 -33.25
C TRP A 171 60.53 -30.54 -31.82
N SER A 172 61.80 -30.93 -31.68
CA SER A 172 62.79 -30.79 -30.61
C SER A 172 62.45 -30.01 -29.33
#